data_AF-A0A975A863-F1
#
_entry.id   AF-A0A975A863-F1
#
_cell.length_a   1.000
_cell.length_b   1.000
_cell.length_c   1.000
_cell.angle_alpha   90.00
_cell.angle_beta   90.00
_cell.angle_gamma   90.00
#
_symmetry.space_group_name_H-M   'P 1'
#
loop_
_entity.id
_entity.type
_entity.pdbx_description
1 polymer ?
#
loop_
_entity_poly.entity_id
_entity_poly.type
_entity_poly.pdbx_seq_one_letter_code
_entity_poly.pdbx_strand_id
1 'polypeptide(L)'
;MTAAQQKNAAIPFEKALEELEEIVDQMEQGDMPLDKMIQHFERGCALSKLCRKKLSNLEKKIELLVKDNGGDGEWEDFDASSERKTAAVKPAEETLSDEEDQEEDLLF
;
A
#
# COMPACT_ATOMS: atom_id res chain seq x y z
N MET A 1 9.01 -27.51 13.93
CA MET A 1 8.65 -26.52 12.89
C MET A 1 7.91 -27.28 11.81
N THR A 2 6.61 -27.04 11.67
CA THR A 2 5.65 -27.92 10.99
C THR A 2 5.59 -27.67 9.48
N ALA A 3 5.34 -28.74 8.71
CA ALA A 3 5.38 -28.83 7.25
C ALA A 3 4.54 -27.80 6.46
N ALA A 4 3.65 -27.04 7.11
CA ALA A 4 2.87 -25.98 6.48
C ALA A 4 3.73 -24.77 6.06
N GLN A 5 4.87 -24.54 6.71
CA GLN A 5 5.74 -23.36 6.45
C GLN A 5 6.60 -23.50 5.18
N GLN A 6 6.79 -24.71 4.64
CA GLN A 6 7.64 -24.94 3.45
C GLN A 6 6.92 -24.69 2.12
N LYS A 7 5.58 -24.74 2.06
CA LYS A 7 4.83 -24.54 0.81
C LYS A 7 4.93 -23.11 0.26
N ASN A 8 5.15 -22.11 1.10
CA ASN A 8 5.14 -20.69 0.68
C ASN A 8 6.44 -20.23 0.03
N ALA A 9 7.58 -20.84 0.35
CA ALA A 9 8.87 -20.40 -0.21
C ALA A 9 9.05 -20.77 -1.69
N ALA A 10 8.33 -21.78 -2.18
CA ALA A 10 8.48 -22.33 -3.52
C ALA A 10 7.54 -21.72 -4.58
N ILE A 11 6.53 -20.94 -4.18
CA ILE A 11 5.55 -20.36 -5.12
C ILE A 11 6.21 -19.22 -5.90
N PRO A 12 6.14 -19.15 -7.25
CA PRO A 12 6.64 -18.02 -8.02
C PRO A 12 5.81 -16.75 -7.74
N PHE A 13 6.35 -15.56 -8.05
CA PHE A 13 5.71 -14.29 -7.68
C PHE A 13 4.31 -14.17 -8.32
N GLU A 14 4.23 -14.46 -9.60
CA GLU A 14 3.05 -14.36 -10.44
C GLU A 14 1.94 -15.27 -9.93
N LYS A 15 2.29 -16.48 -9.49
CA LYS A 15 1.32 -17.42 -8.89
C LYS A 15 0.86 -16.99 -7.50
N ALA A 16 1.75 -16.41 -6.70
CA ALA A 16 1.37 -15.88 -5.39
C ALA A 16 0.45 -14.67 -5.50
N LEU A 17 0.62 -13.86 -6.55
CA LEU A 17 -0.23 -12.71 -6.86
C LEU A 17 -1.60 -13.16 -7.38
N GLU A 18 -1.63 -14.08 -8.36
CA GLU A 18 -2.87 -14.66 -8.90
C GLU A 18 -3.72 -15.29 -7.79
N GLU A 19 -3.12 -16.09 -6.91
CA GLU A 19 -3.84 -16.69 -5.78
C GLU A 19 -4.36 -15.63 -4.79
N LEU A 20 -3.63 -14.53 -4.60
CA LEU A 20 -4.07 -13.43 -3.74
C LEU A 20 -5.28 -12.70 -4.33
N GLU A 21 -5.26 -12.44 -5.64
CA GLU A 21 -6.38 -11.84 -6.38
C GLU A 21 -7.63 -12.73 -6.29
N GLU A 22 -7.50 -14.03 -6.54
CA GLU A 22 -8.60 -14.99 -6.39
C GLU A 22 -9.20 -14.99 -4.98
N ILE A 23 -8.36 -14.89 -3.94
CA ILE A 23 -8.83 -14.82 -2.56
C ILE A 23 -9.60 -13.54 -2.30
N VAL A 24 -9.12 -12.40 -2.79
CA VAL A 24 -9.80 -11.11 -2.65
C VAL A 24 -11.16 -11.17 -3.35
N ASP A 25 -11.19 -11.65 -4.60
CA ASP A 25 -12.43 -11.80 -5.38
C ASP A 25 -13.47 -12.67 -4.65
N GLN A 26 -13.02 -13.78 -4.05
CA GLN A 26 -13.90 -14.68 -3.28
C GLN A 26 -14.40 -14.03 -1.98
N MET A 27 -13.58 -13.22 -1.33
CA MET A 27 -13.97 -12.49 -0.12
C MET A 27 -14.97 -11.36 -0.43
N GLU A 28 -14.84 -10.70 -1.58
CA GLU A 28 -15.74 -9.63 -2.02
C GLU A 28 -17.13 -10.13 -2.45
N GLN A 29 -17.24 -11.39 -2.90
CA GLN A 29 -18.52 -12.02 -3.24
C GLN A 29 -19.46 -12.19 -2.03
N GLY A 30 -18.93 -12.19 -0.80
CA GLY A 30 -19.71 -12.13 0.43
C GLY A 30 -20.49 -13.38 0.83
N ASP A 31 -20.55 -14.42 0.00
CA ASP A 31 -21.32 -15.66 0.26
C ASP A 31 -20.49 -16.77 0.94
N MET A 32 -19.53 -16.36 1.79
CA MET A 32 -18.56 -17.26 2.41
C MET A 32 -18.82 -17.44 3.91
N PRO A 33 -18.87 -18.69 4.42
CA PRO A 33 -18.92 -18.95 5.86
C PRO A 33 -17.73 -18.31 6.61
N LEU A 34 -17.98 -17.83 7.83
CA LEU A 34 -16.97 -17.14 8.65
C LEU A 34 -15.66 -17.92 8.80
N ASP A 35 -15.74 -19.24 9.07
CA ASP A 35 -14.56 -20.08 9.22
C ASP A 35 -13.69 -20.12 7.96
N LYS A 36 -14.30 -20.06 6.77
CA LYS A 36 -13.57 -19.96 5.51
C LYS A 36 -12.99 -18.55 5.35
N MET A 37 -13.75 -17.50 5.66
CA MET A 37 -13.30 -16.12 5.55
C MET A 37 -12.03 -15.87 6.37
N ILE A 38 -11.93 -16.45 7.57
CA ILE A 38 -10.73 -16.39 8.41
C ILE A 38 -9.54 -17.08 7.73
N GLN A 39 -9.75 -18.28 7.16
CA GLN A 39 -8.69 -18.99 6.44
C GLN A 39 -8.20 -18.22 5.21
N HIS A 40 -9.12 -17.65 4.44
CA HIS A 40 -8.81 -16.82 3.28
C HIS A 40 -8.04 -15.56 3.69
N PHE A 41 -8.43 -14.89 4.77
CA PHE A 41 -7.72 -13.73 5.29
C PHE A 41 -6.28 -14.07 5.74
N GLU A 42 -6.10 -15.16 6.49
CA GLU A 42 -4.76 -15.62 6.90
C GLU A 42 -3.88 -15.95 5.70
N ARG A 43 -4.46 -16.64 4.71
CA ARG A 43 -3.77 -17.01 3.47
C ARG A 43 -3.39 -15.75 2.66
N GLY A 44 -4.32 -14.82 2.49
CA GLY A 44 -4.08 -13.54 1.81
C GLY A 44 -2.98 -12.71 2.48
N CYS A 45 -2.99 -12.64 3.81
CA CYS A 45 -1.92 -12.01 4.58
C CYS A 45 -0.55 -12.67 4.34
N ALA A 46 -0.51 -14.01 4.29
CA ALA A 46 0.72 -14.75 4.02
C ALA A 46 1.24 -14.51 2.59
N LEU A 47 0.36 -14.51 1.59
CA LEU A 47 0.69 -14.22 0.19
C LEU A 47 1.17 -12.78 0.00
N SER A 48 0.49 -11.80 0.60
CA SER A 48 0.91 -10.39 0.57
C SER A 48 2.32 -10.20 1.12
N LYS A 49 2.63 -10.82 2.28
CA LYS A 49 3.98 -10.82 2.85
C LYS A 49 5.01 -11.49 1.94
N LEU A 50 4.63 -12.60 1.28
CA LEU A 50 5.50 -13.31 0.35
C LEU A 50 5.85 -12.46 -0.87
N CYS A 51 4.86 -11.81 -1.48
CA CYS A 51 5.05 -10.93 -2.63
C CYS A 51 6.00 -9.77 -2.29
N ARG A 52 5.77 -9.08 -1.17
CA ARG A 52 6.67 -8.02 -0.68
C ARG A 52 8.10 -8.50 -0.47
N LYS A 53 8.27 -9.67 0.14
CA LYS A 53 9.60 -10.27 0.35
C LYS A 53 10.32 -10.57 -0.97
N LYS A 54 9.60 -11.07 -1.97
CA LYS A 54 10.18 -11.35 -3.30
C LYS A 54 10.63 -10.07 -4.00
N LEU A 55 9.81 -9.02 -3.96
CA LEU A 55 10.15 -7.71 -4.53
C LEU A 55 11.37 -7.09 -3.83
N SER A 56 11.40 -7.05 -2.49
CA SER A 56 12.55 -6.53 -1.74
C SER A 56 13.84 -7.31 -2.02
N ASN A 57 13.75 -8.63 -2.21
CA ASN A 57 14.93 -9.42 -2.60
C ASN A 57 15.42 -9.09 -4.01
N LEU A 58 14.50 -8.83 -4.95
CA LEU A 58 14.84 -8.45 -6.32
C LEU A 58 15.50 -7.07 -6.34
N GLU A 59 14.93 -6.10 -5.62
CA GLU A 59 15.46 -4.75 -5.47
C GLU A 59 16.90 -4.76 -4.95
N LYS A 60 17.16 -5.46 -3.84
CA LYS A 60 18.53 -5.64 -3.31
C LYS A 60 19.49 -6.26 -4.33
N LYS A 61 19.00 -7.22 -5.12
CA LYS A 61 19.83 -7.84 -6.16
C LYS A 61 20.17 -6.84 -7.28
N ILE A 62 19.22 -6.00 -7.67
CA ILE A 62 19.45 -4.93 -8.65
C ILE A 62 20.42 -3.90 -8.09
N GLU A 63 20.24 -3.48 -6.84
CA GLU A 63 21.13 -2.53 -6.17
C GLU A 63 22.59 -3.00 -6.17
N LEU A 64 22.83 -4.28 -5.83
CA LEU A 64 24.16 -4.88 -5.90
C LEU A 64 24.73 -4.86 -7.33
N LEU A 65 23.93 -5.22 -8.33
CA LEU A 65 24.36 -5.21 -9.73
C LEU A 65 24.69 -3.81 -10.24
N VAL A 66 23.93 -2.79 -9.82
CA VAL A 66 24.17 -1.39 -10.21
C VAL A 66 25.45 -0.85 -9.57
N LYS A 67 25.66 -1.14 -8.27
CA LYS A 67 26.89 -0.77 -7.55
C LYS A 67 28.13 -1.44 -8.15
N ASP A 68 28.04 -2.72 -8.49
CA ASP A 68 29.14 -3.47 -9.12
C ASP A 68 29.50 -2.91 -10.51
N ASN A 69 28.54 -2.32 -11.22
CA ASN A 69 28.74 -1.68 -12.52
C ASN A 69 29.13 -0.18 -12.45
N GLY A 70 29.41 0.35 -11.25
CA GLY A 70 29.85 1.73 -11.04
C GLY A 70 28.76 2.80 -11.14
N GLY A 71 27.48 2.40 -11.11
CA GLY A 71 26.34 3.32 -11.05
C GLY A 71 25.94 3.67 -9.62
N ASP A 72 25.48 4.89 -9.42
CA ASP A 72 25.01 5.47 -8.15
C ASP A 72 23.48 5.43 -8.00
N GLY A 73 22.83 4.41 -8.56
CA GLY A 73 21.37 4.32 -8.59
C GLY A 73 20.74 4.41 -7.19
N GLU A 74 20.08 5.53 -6.93
CA GLU A 74 19.25 5.75 -5.74
C GLU A 74 17.89 5.05 -5.94
N TRP A 75 17.49 4.23 -4.98
CA TRP A 75 16.19 3.57 -4.94
C TRP A 75 15.44 3.98 -3.68
N GLU A 76 14.15 4.28 -3.84
CA GLU A 76 13.25 4.52 -2.71
C GLU A 76 12.54 3.22 -2.34
N ASP A 77 12.53 2.88 -1.06
CA ASP A 77 11.79 1.73 -0.54
C ASP A 77 10.31 1.85 -0.93
N PHE A 78 9.73 0.77 -1.44
CA PHE A 78 8.28 0.71 -1.67
C PHE A 78 7.52 0.72 -0.34
N ASP A 79 7.09 1.91 0.11
CA ASP A 79 6.23 2.05 1.27
C ASP A 79 4.78 1.72 0.94
N ALA A 80 4.37 0.48 1.22
CA ALA A 80 2.98 0.04 1.11
C ALA A 80 2.04 0.70 2.15
N SER A 81 2.56 1.53 3.05
CA SER A 81 1.81 2.37 4.01
C SER A 81 1.58 3.80 3.50
N SER A 82 1.97 4.14 2.26
CA SER A 82 1.63 5.42 1.66
C SER A 82 0.12 5.65 1.76
N GLU A 83 -0.23 6.62 2.59
CA GLU A 83 -1.58 6.91 3.03
C GLU A 83 -2.50 7.05 1.81
N ARG A 84 -3.61 6.31 1.78
CA ARG A 84 -4.75 6.71 0.94
C ARG A 84 -5.10 8.13 1.36
N LYS A 85 -4.65 9.12 0.58
CA LYS A 85 -5.30 10.43 0.50
C LYS A 85 -6.73 10.16 0.01
N THR A 86 -7.62 9.76 0.92
CA THR A 86 -9.03 10.07 0.74
C THR A 86 -9.06 11.59 0.72
N ALA A 87 -9.29 12.15 -0.46
CA ALA A 87 -9.50 13.57 -0.63
C ALA A 87 -10.54 14.01 0.42
N ALA A 88 -10.08 14.73 1.44
CA ALA A 88 -10.94 15.41 2.38
C ALA A 88 -11.75 16.42 1.57
N VAL A 89 -12.99 16.08 1.23
CA VAL A 89 -14.00 17.10 0.92
C VAL A 89 -14.15 17.89 2.20
N LYS A 90 -13.53 19.09 2.24
CA LYS A 90 -13.75 20.05 3.33
C LYS A 90 -15.25 20.40 3.31
N PRO A 91 -15.97 20.28 4.44
CA PRO A 91 -17.28 20.91 4.53
C PRO A 91 -17.07 22.42 4.44
N ALA A 92 -17.89 23.09 3.62
CA ALA A 92 -17.89 24.54 3.51
C ALA A 92 -18.35 25.13 4.86
N GLU A 93 -17.43 25.73 5.61
CA GLU A 93 -17.77 26.68 6.67
C GLU A 93 -17.74 28.09 6.09
N GLU A 94 -18.86 28.79 6.28
CA GLU A 94 -19.05 30.22 6.08
C GLU A 94 -17.89 31.03 6.65
N THR A 95 -17.21 31.79 5.79
CA THR A 95 -16.38 32.91 6.23
C THR A 95 -17.19 34.19 6.06
N LEU A 96 -17.85 34.59 7.15
CA LEU A 96 -18.28 35.97 7.37
C LEU A 96 -17.00 36.81 7.53
N SER A 97 -16.69 37.62 6.52
CA SER A 97 -15.56 38.56 6.58
C SER A 97 -16.02 39.87 7.19
N ASP A 98 -15.75 40.04 8.49
CA ASP A 98 -15.66 41.34 9.13
C ASP A 98 -14.38 42.04 8.63
N GLU A 99 -14.53 43.03 7.73
CA GLU A 99 -13.48 44.03 7.48
C GLU A 99 -13.90 45.32 8.19
N GLU A 100 -13.37 45.54 9.39
CA GLU A 100 -13.29 46.85 10.04
C GLU A 100 -12.22 47.69 9.31
N ASP A 101 -12.64 48.44 8.28
CA ASP A 101 -11.80 49.46 7.66
C ASP A 101 -11.71 50.68 8.60
N GLN A 102 -10.50 50.93 9.10
CA GLN A 102 -10.16 52.10 9.92
C GLN A 102 -10.13 53.39 9.10
N GLU A 103 -10.67 54.41 9.74
CA GLU A 103 -10.84 55.80 9.39
C GLU A 103 -9.55 56.57 8.99
N GLU A 104 -9.75 57.55 8.10
CA GLU A 104 -8.98 58.79 7.87
C GLU A 104 -7.66 58.67 7.07
N ASP A 105 -7.38 59.45 6.01
CA ASP A 105 -7.66 60.88 5.86
C ASP A 105 -7.36 61.39 4.43
N LEU A 106 -7.97 62.54 4.08
CA LEU A 106 -7.72 63.52 2.98
C LEU A 106 -8.31 63.21 1.58
N LEU A 107 -9.16 64.04 0.94
CA LEU A 107 -9.26 65.50 1.00
C LEU A 107 -10.59 66.01 0.37
N PHE A 108 -11.35 66.81 1.10
CA PHE A 108 -12.01 68.05 0.64
C PHE A 108 -11.95 69.09 1.75
#